data_AF-A0A6N9VGP9-F1
#
_entry.id   AF-A0A6N9VGP9-F1
#
_cell.length_a   1.000
_cell.length_b   1.000
_cell.length_c   1.000
_cell.angle_alpha   90.00
_cell.angle_beta   90.00
_cell.angle_gamma   90.00
#
_symmetry.space_group_name_H-M   'P 1'
#
loop_
_entity.id
_entity.type
_entity.pdbx_description
1 polymer ?
#
loop_
_entity_poly.entity_id
_entity_poly.type
_entity_poly.pdbx_seq_one_letter_code
_entity_poly.pdbx_strand_id
1 'polypeptide(L)'
;QVRIGAFSTAVAALVVPLVTRLREEAPGLELRVREAEAGEAYDLLAAGEVDLALSLAAHAPTVRDPRFTRVPLLADPLDVALPSAHPLAGTPDLRLADLAADPWIYGADGPWSDITRAACEAAGFRPEQA
;
A
#
# COMPACT_ATOMS: atom_id res chain seq x y z
N GLN A 1 -3.04 -23.49 -12.04
CA GLN A 1 -2.67 -22.08 -12.27
C GLN A 1 -3.37 -21.23 -11.22
N VAL A 2 -2.71 -20.21 -10.67
CA VAL A 2 -3.30 -19.22 -9.77
C VAL A 2 -2.92 -17.82 -10.25
N ARG A 3 -3.89 -16.92 -10.32
CA ARG A 3 -3.75 -15.55 -10.81
C ARG A 3 -3.81 -14.58 -9.62
N ILE A 4 -2.83 -13.70 -9.52
CA ILE A 4 -2.69 -12.74 -8.43
C ILE A 4 -2.75 -11.33 -9.00
N GLY A 5 -3.69 -10.51 -8.54
CA GLY A 5 -3.72 -9.07 -8.77
C GLY A 5 -3.00 -8.33 -7.64
N ALA A 6 -2.05 -7.47 -7.95
CA ALA A 6 -1.27 -6.75 -6.93
C ALA A 6 -0.70 -5.43 -7.46
N PHE A 7 -0.57 -4.43 -6.59
CA PHE A 7 0.11 -3.17 -6.91
C PHE A 7 1.63 -3.33 -6.89
N SER A 8 2.32 -2.43 -7.59
CA SER A 8 3.76 -2.52 -7.90
C SER A 8 4.65 -2.84 -6.70
N THR A 9 4.46 -2.15 -5.58
CA THR A 9 5.27 -2.38 -4.37
C THR A 9 4.97 -3.73 -3.70
N ALA A 10 3.72 -4.19 -3.70
CA ALA A 10 3.37 -5.53 -3.23
C ALA A 10 3.90 -6.64 -4.15
N VAL A 11 3.93 -6.42 -5.47
CA VAL A 11 4.55 -7.36 -6.42
C VAL A 11 6.02 -7.56 -6.05
N ALA A 12 6.77 -6.48 -5.91
CA ALA A 12 8.20 -6.52 -5.61
C ALA A 12 8.48 -7.12 -4.22
N ALA A 13 7.76 -6.67 -3.19
CA ALA A 13 8.05 -7.02 -1.81
C ALA A 13 7.49 -8.40 -1.39
N LEU A 14 6.40 -8.86 -1.99
CA LEU A 14 5.68 -10.05 -1.52
C LEU A 14 5.55 -11.14 -2.59
N VAL A 15 5.12 -10.77 -3.80
CA VAL A 15 4.83 -11.76 -4.85
C VAL A 15 6.10 -12.37 -5.44
N VAL A 16 7.14 -11.55 -5.69
CA VAL A 16 8.42 -12.06 -6.22
C VAL A 16 9.08 -13.05 -5.25
N PRO A 17 9.23 -12.77 -3.94
CA PRO A 17 9.71 -13.76 -2.97
C PRO A 17 8.84 -15.01 -2.91
N LEU A 18 7.52 -14.86 -2.96
CA LEU A 18 6.56 -15.97 -2.98
C LEU A 18 6.77 -16.88 -4.20
N VAL A 19 6.94 -16.31 -5.40
CA VAL A 19 7.20 -17.07 -6.63
C VAL A 19 8.49 -17.87 -6.51
N THR A 20 9.56 -17.27 -5.96
CA THR A 20 10.84 -17.96 -5.75
C THR A 20 10.67 -19.17 -4.83
N ARG A 21 9.97 -18.99 -3.70
CA ARG A 21 9.69 -20.08 -2.76
C ARG A 21 8.81 -21.18 -3.37
N LEU A 22 7.75 -20.82 -4.08
CA LEU A 22 6.82 -21.78 -4.66
C LEU A 22 7.41 -22.60 -5.83
N ARG A 23 8.46 -22.10 -6.49
CA ARG A 23 9.20 -22.92 -7.48
C ARG A 23 9.82 -24.16 -6.85
N GLU A 24 10.21 -24.10 -5.58
CA GLU A 24 10.80 -25.22 -4.85
C GLU A 24 9.72 -26.07 -4.16
N GLU A 25 8.78 -25.42 -3.47
CA GLU A 25 7.77 -26.10 -2.64
C GLU A 25 6.59 -26.67 -3.46
N ALA A 26 6.30 -26.09 -4.63
CA ALA A 26 5.16 -26.44 -5.47
C ALA A 26 5.46 -26.28 -6.98
N PRO A 27 6.42 -27.04 -7.55
CA PRO A 27 6.90 -26.84 -8.92
C PRO A 27 5.84 -27.02 -10.02
N GLY A 28 4.72 -27.71 -9.72
CA GLY A 28 3.58 -27.84 -10.63
C GLY A 28 2.61 -26.65 -10.62
N LEU A 29 2.80 -25.67 -9.74
CA LEU A 29 1.94 -24.51 -9.62
C LEU A 29 2.38 -23.39 -10.57
N GLU A 30 1.59 -23.15 -11.61
CA GLU A 30 1.75 -21.95 -12.45
C GLU A 30 1.15 -20.72 -11.74
N LEU A 31 1.96 -19.68 -11.53
CA LEU A 31 1.50 -18.38 -11.04
C LEU A 31 1.48 -17.37 -12.18
N ARG A 32 0.41 -16.59 -12.26
CA ARG A 32 0.32 -15.40 -13.11
C ARG A 32 0.09 -14.18 -12.26
N VAL A 33 0.90 -13.15 -12.46
CA VAL A 33 0.80 -11.90 -11.74
C VAL A 33 0.25 -10.84 -12.70
N ARG A 34 -0.79 -10.16 -12.28
CA ARG A 34 -1.33 -8.97 -12.95
C ARG A 34 -1.06 -7.78 -12.05
N GLU A 35 -0.21 -6.88 -12.52
CA GLU A 35 -0.03 -5.60 -11.86
C GLU A 35 -1.33 -4.78 -12.03
N ALA A 36 -1.82 -4.22 -10.92
CA ALA A 36 -3.05 -3.44 -10.86
C ALA A 36 -3.01 -2.51 -9.64
N GLU A 37 -3.67 -1.36 -9.72
CA GLU A 37 -3.78 -0.46 -8.57
C GLU A 37 -4.59 -1.12 -7.43
N ALA A 38 -4.37 -0.66 -6.19
CA ALA A 38 -4.98 -1.29 -5.01
C ALA A 38 -6.51 -1.38 -5.13
N GLY A 39 -7.18 -0.32 -5.60
CA GLY A 39 -8.63 -0.35 -5.87
C GLY A 39 -9.02 -1.35 -6.97
N GLU A 40 -8.32 -1.29 -8.11
CA GLU A 40 -8.57 -2.15 -9.29
C GLU A 40 -8.44 -3.64 -8.96
N ALA A 41 -7.54 -4.01 -8.04
CA ALA A 41 -7.36 -5.40 -7.62
C ALA A 41 -8.65 -6.03 -7.06
N TYR A 42 -9.52 -5.24 -6.40
CA TYR A 42 -10.83 -5.73 -5.95
C TYR A 42 -11.80 -5.96 -7.11
N ASP A 43 -11.80 -5.09 -8.11
CA ASP A 43 -12.67 -5.22 -9.29
C ASP A 43 -12.28 -6.44 -10.11
N LEU A 44 -10.97 -6.67 -10.30
CA LEU A 44 -10.45 -7.87 -10.96
C LEU A 44 -10.85 -9.15 -10.23
N LEU A 45 -10.83 -9.14 -8.89
CA LEU A 45 -11.25 -10.28 -8.09
C LEU A 45 -12.76 -10.50 -8.21
N ALA A 46 -13.56 -9.44 -8.16
CA ALA A 46 -15.02 -9.52 -8.32
C ALA A 46 -15.44 -10.03 -9.72
N ALA A 47 -14.67 -9.67 -10.76
CA ALA A 47 -14.88 -10.13 -12.13
C ALA A 47 -14.35 -11.57 -12.37
N GLY A 48 -13.65 -12.17 -11.41
CA GLY A 48 -13.02 -13.49 -11.56
C GLY A 48 -11.81 -13.48 -12.51
N GLU A 49 -11.23 -12.31 -12.78
CA GLU A 49 -10.03 -12.15 -13.59
C GLU A 49 -8.75 -12.52 -12.84
N VAL A 50 -8.77 -12.42 -11.51
CA VAL A 50 -7.75 -12.93 -10.60
C VAL A 50 -8.38 -13.84 -9.53
N ASP A 51 -7.58 -14.73 -8.97
CA ASP A 51 -8.01 -15.65 -7.90
C ASP A 51 -7.69 -15.08 -6.51
N LEU A 52 -6.66 -14.23 -6.42
CA LEU A 52 -6.23 -13.54 -5.21
C LEU A 52 -5.93 -12.07 -5.53
N ALA A 53 -6.30 -11.16 -4.62
CA ALA A 53 -5.97 -9.74 -4.71
C ALA A 53 -5.16 -9.29 -3.49
N LEU A 54 -3.98 -8.73 -3.73
CA LEU A 54 -3.20 -7.99 -2.75
C LEU A 54 -3.58 -6.52 -2.87
N SER A 55 -4.19 -5.98 -1.82
CA SER A 55 -4.72 -4.62 -1.82
C SER A 55 -4.63 -3.98 -0.42
N LEU A 56 -4.96 -2.70 -0.34
CA LEU A 56 -4.94 -1.88 0.86
C LEU A 56 -6.32 -1.85 1.52
N ALA A 57 -6.35 -1.96 2.85
CA ALA A 57 -7.58 -1.91 3.62
C ALA A 57 -8.37 -0.60 3.42
N ALA A 58 -7.68 0.51 3.14
CA ALA A 58 -8.29 1.82 2.90
C ALA A 58 -9.18 1.86 1.64
N HIS A 59 -8.90 1.03 0.63
CA HIS A 59 -9.71 0.90 -0.60
C HIS A 59 -10.56 -0.35 -0.63
N ALA A 60 -10.56 -1.11 0.45
CA ALA A 60 -11.36 -2.31 0.52
C ALA A 60 -12.85 -1.92 0.49
N PRO A 61 -13.70 -2.69 -0.22
CA PRO A 61 -15.15 -2.57 -0.09
C PRO A 61 -15.58 -2.61 1.39
N THR A 62 -16.85 -2.37 1.71
CA THR A 62 -17.27 -2.45 3.12
C THR A 62 -16.87 -3.80 3.75
N VAL A 63 -16.46 -3.81 5.03
CA VAL A 63 -16.01 -5.03 5.73
C VAL A 63 -17.05 -6.15 5.70
N ARG A 64 -18.32 -5.80 5.45
CA ARG A 64 -19.46 -6.70 5.38
C ARG A 64 -19.81 -7.14 3.96
N ASP A 65 -19.03 -6.79 2.94
CA ASP A 65 -19.29 -7.23 1.57
C ASP A 65 -19.06 -8.75 1.47
N PRO A 66 -20.12 -9.56 1.29
CA PRO A 66 -20.03 -11.01 1.33
C PRO A 66 -19.29 -11.61 0.13
N ARG A 67 -18.98 -10.80 -0.90
CA ARG A 67 -18.24 -11.24 -2.09
C ARG A 67 -16.76 -11.48 -1.79
N PHE A 68 -16.23 -10.95 -0.68
CA PHE A 68 -14.80 -10.97 -0.41
C PHE A 68 -14.48 -11.58 0.96
N THR A 69 -13.61 -12.58 0.97
CA THR A 69 -12.91 -13.02 2.19
C THR A 69 -11.59 -12.25 2.30
N ARG A 70 -11.34 -11.62 3.46
CA ARG A 70 -10.13 -10.82 3.69
C ARG A 70 -9.25 -11.47 4.73
N VAL A 71 -7.95 -11.48 4.46
CA VAL A 71 -6.93 -11.94 5.40
C VAL A 71 -5.93 -10.80 5.58
N PRO A 72 -5.79 -10.22 6.79
CA PRO A 72 -4.73 -9.27 7.08
C PRO A 72 -3.38 -9.93 6.84
N LEU A 73 -2.57 -9.35 5.96
CA LEU A 73 -1.27 -9.91 5.61
C LEU A 73 -0.14 -9.27 6.41
N LEU A 74 -0.12 -7.94 6.48
CA LEU A 74 0.84 -7.15 7.23
C LEU A 74 0.26 -5.77 7.55
N ALA A 75 0.94 -5.06 8.45
CA ALA A 75 0.79 -3.61 8.61
C ALA A 75 1.93 -2.92 7.86
N ASP A 76 1.60 -1.91 7.07
CA ASP A 76 2.54 -1.14 6.25
C ASP A 76 2.57 0.31 6.79
N PRO A 77 3.41 0.61 7.79
CA PRO A 77 3.48 1.96 8.35
C PRO A 77 4.14 2.92 7.35
N LEU A 78 3.58 4.13 7.21
CA LEU A 78 4.22 5.21 6.48
C LEU A 78 5.14 5.98 7.42
N ASP A 79 6.39 6.13 7.01
CA ASP A 79 7.38 6.98 7.67
C ASP A 79 7.57 8.30 6.92
N VAL A 80 8.02 9.34 7.63
CA VAL A 80 8.44 10.60 7.01
C VAL A 80 9.93 10.56 6.74
N ALA A 81 10.32 10.77 5.48
CA ALA A 81 11.71 10.96 5.09
C ALA A 81 12.08 12.44 5.15
N LEU A 82 13.13 12.77 5.91
CA LEU A 82 13.67 14.13 5.99
C LEU A 82 15.06 14.20 5.35
N PRO A 83 15.44 15.34 4.74
CA PRO A 83 16.84 15.61 4.42
C PRO A 83 17.72 15.44 5.67
N SER A 84 18.92 14.89 5.51
CA SER A 84 19.83 14.66 6.65
C SER A 84 20.22 15.95 7.39
N ALA A 85 20.17 17.09 6.69
CA ALA A 85 20.43 18.41 7.26
C ALA A 85 19.17 19.12 7.81
N HIS A 86 18.00 18.47 7.77
CA HIS A 86 16.77 19.03 8.31
C HIS A 86 16.89 19.23 9.83
N PRO A 87 16.46 20.37 10.40
CA PRO A 87 16.58 20.64 11.84
C PRO A 87 15.97 19.54 12.72
N LEU A 88 14.93 18.87 12.22
CA LEU A 88 14.22 17.80 12.94
C LEU A 88 14.72 16.38 12.63
N ALA A 89 15.69 16.18 11.73
CA ALA A 89 16.14 14.85 11.28
C ALA A 89 16.66 13.93 12.40
N GLY A 90 17.16 14.51 13.50
CA GLY A 90 17.64 13.76 14.67
C GLY A 90 16.66 13.72 15.85
N THR A 91 15.43 14.21 15.68
CA THR A 91 14.46 14.33 16.78
C THR A 91 13.84 12.96 17.07
N PRO A 92 14.01 12.40 18.27
CA PRO A 92 13.24 11.21 18.66
C PRO A 92 11.76 11.57 18.78
N ASP A 93 10.88 10.65 18.41
CA ASP A 93 9.42 10.81 18.52
C ASP A 93 8.87 12.06 17.82
N LEU A 94 9.40 12.37 16.63
CA LEU A 94 8.93 13.46 15.77
C LEU A 94 7.41 13.41 15.59
N ARG A 95 6.72 14.50 15.94
CA ARG A 95 5.28 14.60 15.72
C ARG A 95 5.05 15.18 14.34
N LEU A 96 4.06 14.63 13.64
CA LEU A 96 3.69 15.10 12.29
C LEU A 96 3.37 16.61 12.28
N ALA A 97 2.76 17.13 13.35
CA ALA A 97 2.46 18.55 13.51
C ALA A 97 3.70 19.48 13.56
N ASP A 98 4.87 18.95 13.92
CA ASP A 98 6.12 19.72 13.95
C ASP A 98 6.63 20.05 12.53
N LEU A 99 6.07 19.39 11.51
CA LEU A 99 6.37 19.55 10.08
C LEU A 99 5.31 20.37 9.32
N ALA A 100 4.40 21.04 10.04
CA ALA A 100 3.26 21.74 9.44
C ALA A 100 3.67 22.94 8.56
N ALA A 101 4.86 23.48 8.77
CA ALA A 101 5.39 24.62 8.03
C ALA A 101 6.34 24.23 6.89
N ASP A 102 6.67 22.94 6.74
CA ASP A 102 7.55 22.45 5.69
C ASP A 102 6.77 22.23 4.38
N PRO A 103 7.41 22.37 3.22
CA PRO A 103 6.84 21.92 1.95
C PRO A 103 6.91 20.38 1.87
N TRP A 104 5.83 19.75 1.44
CA TRP A 104 5.66 18.30 1.40
C TRP A 104 5.79 17.73 0.00
N ILE A 105 6.50 16.61 -0.12
CA ILE A 105 6.55 15.78 -1.34
C ILE A 105 5.80 14.49 -1.05
N TYR A 106 4.72 14.25 -1.78
CA TYR A 106 3.94 13.01 -1.73
C TYR A 106 3.26 12.77 -3.07
N GLY A 107 2.65 11.58 -3.24
CA GLY A 107 1.97 11.20 -4.48
C GLY A 107 0.88 12.20 -4.87
N ALA A 108 0.75 12.47 -6.18
CA ALA A 108 -0.26 13.38 -6.70
C ALA A 108 -1.69 12.85 -6.46
N ASP A 109 -1.87 11.54 -6.50
CA ASP A 109 -3.14 10.85 -6.33
C ASP A 109 -2.96 9.46 -5.68
N GLY A 110 -4.07 8.74 -5.55
CA GLY A 110 -4.09 7.37 -5.06
C GLY A 110 -4.00 7.22 -3.54
N PRO A 111 -3.97 5.96 -3.05
CA PRO A 111 -4.05 5.63 -1.64
C PRO A 111 -3.06 6.38 -0.77
N TRP A 112 -1.81 6.46 -1.22
CA TRP A 112 -0.73 7.03 -0.43
C TRP A 112 -0.86 8.55 -0.32
N SER A 113 -1.40 9.22 -1.35
CA SER A 113 -1.75 10.64 -1.28
C SER A 113 -2.87 10.89 -0.27
N ASP A 114 -3.92 10.07 -0.32
CA ASP A 114 -5.07 10.16 0.57
C ASP A 114 -4.68 9.91 2.03
N ILE A 115 -3.87 8.87 2.28
CA ILE A 115 -3.35 8.54 3.61
C ILE A 115 -2.47 9.65 4.16
N THR A 116 -1.56 10.21 3.35
CA THR A 116 -0.67 11.30 3.77
C THR A 116 -1.48 12.54 4.16
N ARG A 117 -2.43 12.95 3.32
CA ARG A 117 -3.30 14.09 3.59
C ARG A 117 -4.15 13.87 4.84
N ALA A 118 -4.79 12.70 4.98
CA ALA A 118 -5.60 12.37 6.14
C ALA A 118 -4.76 12.37 7.43
N ALA A 119 -3.52 11.85 7.39
CA ALA A 119 -2.62 11.88 8.54
C ALA A 119 -2.24 13.31 8.94
N CYS A 120 -1.91 14.17 7.99
CA CYS A 120 -1.61 15.58 8.26
C CYS A 120 -2.82 16.32 8.83
N GLU A 121 -4.01 16.10 8.26
CA GLU A 121 -5.26 16.70 8.74
C GLU A 121 -5.58 16.24 10.16
N ALA A 122 -5.39 14.96 10.47
CA ALA A 122 -5.54 14.42 11.82
C ALA A 122 -4.50 15.00 12.81
N ALA A 123 -3.32 15.39 12.32
CA ALA A 123 -2.30 16.11 13.07
C ALA A 123 -2.56 17.63 13.17
N GLY A 124 -3.62 18.14 12.55
CA GLY A 124 -4.09 19.52 12.69
C GLY A 124 -3.58 20.50 11.63
N PHE A 125 -3.02 20.02 10.52
CA PHE A 125 -2.59 20.88 9.41
C PHE A 125 -2.90 20.28 8.04
N ARG A 126 -2.82 21.11 6.99
CA ARG A 126 -2.89 20.64 5.59
C ARG A 126 -1.50 20.80 4.98
N PRO A 127 -0.93 19.75 4.36
CA PRO A 127 0.40 19.83 3.79
C PRO A 127 0.36 20.73 2.54
N GLU A 128 1.32 21.64 2.42
CA GLU A 128 1.55 22.38 1.18
C GLU A 128 2.42 21.50 0.26
N GLN A 129 1.89 21.13 -0.90
CA GLN A 129 2.63 20.31 -1.85
C GLN A 129 3.68 21.13 -2.59
N ALA A 130 4.94 20.66 -2.56
CA ALA A 130 6.09 21.28 -3.20
C ALA A 130 6.03 21.21 -4.74
#